data_AF-A0A520HHA1-F1
#
_entry.id   AF-A0A520HHA1-F1
#
_cell.length_a   1.000
_cell.length_b   1.000
_cell.length_c   1.000
_cell.angle_alpha   90.00
_cell.angle_beta   90.00
_cell.angle_gamma   90.00
#
_symmetry.space_group_name_H-M   'P 1'
#
loop_
_entity.id
_entity.type
_entity.pdbx_description
1 polymer ?
#
loop_
_entity_poly.entity_id
_entity_poly.type
_entity_poly.pdbx_seq_one_letter_code
_entity_poly.pdbx_strand_id
1 'polypeptide(L)'
;VGRTGLTAVVTGLLFLAATFVAPYAQFVPLAATAPALILVGALMMAPLAEIAWDDPEIAVPAFLTVAMIPLTFSIANGLAFGLTAHALLKLVRGKITRLDWLLLVLAGLFVVRFAWLAAG
;
A
#
# COMPACT_ATOMS: atom_id res chain seq x y z
N VAL A 1 5.45 17.11 -11.04
CA VAL A 1 5.62 17.12 -12.51
C VAL A 1 4.31 16.63 -13.14
N GLY A 2 3.80 17.28 -14.20
CA GLY A 2 2.52 16.94 -14.84
C GLY A 2 1.28 17.62 -14.21
N ARG A 3 1.15 18.96 -14.35
CA ARG A 3 0.07 19.73 -13.70
C ARG A 3 -1.26 19.73 -14.46
N THR A 4 -1.28 19.26 -15.71
CA THR A 4 -2.42 19.42 -16.64
C THR A 4 -3.11 18.11 -17.02
N GLY A 5 -2.77 16.99 -16.38
CA GLY A 5 -3.36 15.66 -16.68
C GLY A 5 -2.97 15.07 -18.05
N LEU A 6 -2.49 15.90 -18.98
CA LEU A 6 -2.04 15.48 -20.31
C LEU A 6 -0.93 14.43 -20.24
N THR A 7 -0.03 14.51 -19.25
CA THR A 7 1.00 13.50 -19.03
C THR A 7 0.41 12.13 -18.71
N ALA A 8 -0.67 12.06 -17.93
CA ALA A 8 -1.33 10.80 -17.60
C ALA A 8 -2.05 10.21 -18.83
N VAL A 9 -2.69 11.06 -19.64
CA VAL A 9 -3.34 10.64 -20.89
C VAL A 9 -2.33 10.09 -21.90
N VAL A 10 -1.23 10.82 -22.14
CA VAL A 10 -0.17 10.37 -23.05
C VAL A 10 0.50 9.09 -22.54
N THR A 11 0.79 9.00 -21.24
CA THR A 11 1.36 7.78 -20.64
C THR A 11 0.41 6.60 -20.79
N GLY A 12 -0.89 6.79 -20.55
CA GLY A 12 -1.91 5.76 -20.76
C GLY A 12 -2.01 5.30 -22.21
N LEU A 13 -1.98 6.23 -23.17
CA LEU A 13 -1.98 5.92 -24.60
C LEU A 13 -0.73 5.13 -25.01
N LEU A 14 0.44 5.51 -24.50
CA LEU A 14 1.69 4.77 -24.72
C LEU A 14 1.66 3.39 -24.08
N PHE A 15 1.02 3.21 -22.91
CA PHE A 15 0.85 1.91 -22.26
C PHE A 15 -0.07 0.98 -23.05
N LEU A 16 -1.13 1.53 -23.65
CA LEU A 16 -1.99 0.78 -24.59
C LEU A 16 -1.20 0.35 -25.84
N ALA A 17 -0.42 1.26 -26.42
CA ALA A 17 0.46 0.93 -27.55
C ALA A 17 1.52 -0.12 -27.17
N ALA A 18 2.06 -0.05 -25.95
CA ALA A 18 3.03 -1.01 -25.44
C ALA A 18 2.47 -2.42 -25.28
N THR A 19 1.15 -2.59 -25.15
CA THR A 19 0.51 -3.92 -25.05
C THR A 19 0.75 -4.75 -26.32
N PHE A 20 0.87 -4.12 -27.49
CA PHE A 20 1.24 -4.80 -28.74
C PHE A 20 2.71 -5.23 -28.79
N VAL A 21 3.57 -4.55 -28.01
CA VAL A 21 5.01 -4.84 -27.88
C VAL A 21 5.31 -5.75 -26.69
N ALA A 22 4.35 -5.95 -25.78
CA ALA A 22 4.44 -6.85 -24.63
C ALA A 22 4.99 -8.26 -24.94
N PRO A 23 4.66 -8.93 -26.07
CA PRO A 23 5.25 -10.23 -26.37
C PRO A 23 6.78 -10.18 -26.56
N TYR A 24 7.38 -9.04 -26.89
CA TYR A 24 8.84 -8.94 -27.00
C TYR A 24 9.53 -8.78 -25.62
N ALA A 25 8.80 -8.41 -24.57
CA ALA A 25 9.37 -8.27 -23.24
C ALA A 25 9.85 -9.61 -22.64
N GLN A 26 9.31 -10.74 -23.12
CA GLN A 26 9.70 -12.09 -22.67
C GLN A 26 11.14 -12.49 -23.07
N PHE A 27 11.75 -11.76 -24.02
CA PHE A 27 13.15 -11.99 -24.42
C PHE A 27 14.16 -11.44 -23.40
N VAL A 28 13.72 -10.63 -22.42
CA VAL A 28 14.60 -10.03 -21.42
C VAL A 28 14.99 -11.07 -20.36
N PRO A 29 16.28 -11.35 -20.14
CA PRO A 29 16.72 -12.27 -19.09
C PRO A 29 16.36 -11.76 -17.69
N LEU A 30 15.97 -12.67 -16.78
CA LEU A 30 15.64 -12.35 -15.38
C LEU A 30 16.81 -11.70 -14.61
N ALA A 31 18.05 -12.02 -15.01
CA ALA A 31 19.24 -11.39 -14.43
C ALA A 31 19.31 -9.89 -14.69
N ALA A 32 18.67 -9.38 -15.76
CA ALA A 32 18.63 -7.96 -16.08
C ALA A 32 17.52 -7.21 -15.32
N THR A 33 16.41 -7.89 -14.98
CA THR A 33 15.27 -7.26 -14.28
C THR A 33 15.45 -7.23 -12.77
N ALA A 34 16.14 -8.21 -12.19
CA ALA A 34 16.40 -8.28 -10.75
C ALA A 34 17.04 -7.00 -10.14
N PRO A 35 18.16 -6.46 -10.65
CA PRO A 35 18.75 -5.23 -10.10
C PRO A 35 17.84 -4.01 -10.24
N ALA A 36 17.06 -3.94 -11.34
CA ALA A 36 16.07 -2.87 -11.52
C ALA A 36 14.97 -2.94 -10.45
N LEU A 37 14.45 -4.14 -10.15
CA LEU A 37 13.43 -4.33 -9.10
C LEU A 37 13.95 -4.01 -7.70
N ILE A 38 15.21 -4.34 -7.40
CA ILE A 38 15.85 -3.99 -6.12
C ILE A 38 15.93 -2.47 -5.97
N LEU A 39 16.38 -1.77 -7.02
CA LEU A 39 16.48 -0.32 -6.98
C LEU A 39 15.10 0.35 -6.86
N VAL A 40 14.11 -0.13 -7.61
CA VAL A 40 12.72 0.35 -7.50
C VAL A 40 12.18 0.12 -6.09
N GLY A 41 12.41 -1.06 -5.50
CA GLY A 41 12.04 -1.37 -4.12
C GLY A 41 12.68 -0.40 -3.12
N ALA A 42 13.98 -0.10 -3.28
CA ALA A 42 14.68 0.88 -2.45
C ALA A 42 14.07 2.29 -2.60
N LEU A 43 13.67 2.69 -3.81
CA LEU A 43 12.98 3.96 -4.03
C LEU A 43 11.59 4.00 -3.40
N MET A 44 10.88 2.86 -3.34
CA MET A 44 9.57 2.76 -2.68
C MET A 44 9.64 2.85 -1.16
N MET A 45 10.84 2.74 -0.56
CA MET A 45 11.04 2.97 0.88
C MET A 45 11.13 4.45 1.23
N ALA A 46 11.38 5.35 0.26
CA ALA A 46 11.55 6.79 0.53
C ALA A 46 10.34 7.42 1.26
N PRO A 47 9.08 7.13 0.90
CA PRO A 47 7.92 7.67 1.63
C PRO A 47 7.83 7.25 3.10
N LEU A 48 8.49 6.15 3.52
CA LEU A 48 8.52 5.75 4.93
C LEU A 48 9.27 6.76 5.81
N ALA A 49 10.20 7.53 5.22
CA ALA A 49 10.92 8.58 5.94
C ALA A 49 10.03 9.79 6.24
N GLU A 50 8.92 9.98 5.53
CA GLU A 50 7.97 11.07 5.73
C GLU A 50 6.94 10.77 6.83
N ILE A 51 6.96 9.55 7.38
CA ILE A 51 6.06 9.14 8.47
C ILE A 51 6.49 9.83 9.77
N ALA A 52 5.51 10.35 10.52
CA ALA A 52 5.74 10.92 11.84
C ALA A 52 6.02 9.82 12.88
N TRP A 53 7.27 9.36 12.93
CA TRP A 53 7.73 8.31 13.85
C TRP A 53 7.68 8.72 15.33
N ASP A 54 7.62 10.03 15.60
CA ASP A 54 7.55 10.60 16.94
C ASP A 54 6.15 10.46 17.58
N ASP A 55 5.10 10.23 16.76
CA ASP A 55 3.75 10.01 17.25
C ASP A 55 3.41 8.51 17.27
N PRO A 56 3.24 7.89 18.45
CA PRO A 56 2.84 6.49 18.57
C PRO A 56 1.51 6.15 17.89
N GLU A 57 0.60 7.13 17.70
CA GLU A 57 -0.67 6.90 16.98
C GLU A 57 -0.46 6.51 15.53
N ILE A 58 0.62 7.00 14.92
CA ILE A 58 0.95 6.79 13.51
C ILE A 58 2.08 5.76 13.38
N ALA A 59 3.09 5.84 14.25
CA ALA A 59 4.27 4.98 14.22
C ALA A 59 3.93 3.49 14.43
N VAL A 60 3.08 3.17 15.42
CA VAL A 60 2.72 1.76 15.72
C VAL A 60 1.97 1.11 14.56
N PRO A 61 0.90 1.70 13.99
CA PRO A 61 0.21 1.11 12.85
C PRO A 61 1.05 1.08 11.57
N ALA A 62 1.89 2.10 11.33
CA ALA A 62 2.80 2.13 10.19
C ALA A 62 3.81 0.97 10.26
N PHE A 63 4.44 0.78 11.43
CA PHE A 63 5.35 -0.33 11.68
C PHE A 63 4.67 -1.69 11.46
N LEU A 64 3.47 -1.88 12.04
CA LEU A 64 2.69 -3.10 11.87
C LEU A 64 2.37 -3.37 10.40
N THR A 65 2.02 -2.34 9.62
CA THR A 65 1.75 -2.47 8.19
C THR A 65 2.98 -2.99 7.45
N VAL A 66 4.13 -2.33 7.63
CA VAL A 66 5.38 -2.67 6.94
C VAL A 66 5.88 -4.06 7.33
N ALA A 67 5.72 -4.47 8.59
CA ALA A 67 6.11 -5.79 9.07
C ALA A 67 5.15 -6.90 8.60
N MET A 68 3.83 -6.64 8.56
CA MET A 68 2.84 -7.65 8.22
C MET A 68 2.77 -7.96 6.72
N ILE A 69 3.14 -7.04 5.84
CA ILE A 69 3.16 -7.28 4.39
C ILE A 69 4.06 -8.48 4.02
N PRO A 70 5.36 -8.51 4.38
CA PRO A 70 6.22 -9.66 4.08
C PRO A 70 5.82 -10.89 4.89
N LEU A 71 5.35 -10.73 6.14
CA LEU A 71 4.97 -11.86 6.99
C LEU A 71 3.73 -12.61 6.48
N THR A 72 2.76 -11.88 5.91
CA THR A 72 1.53 -12.44 5.34
C THR A 72 1.64 -12.77 3.87
N PHE A 73 2.79 -12.48 3.24
CA PHE A 73 3.01 -12.56 1.79
C PHE A 73 1.90 -11.85 0.97
N SER A 74 1.23 -10.87 1.56
CA SER A 74 0.07 -10.20 0.99
C SER A 74 0.03 -8.74 1.41
N ILE A 75 0.17 -7.85 0.42
CA ILE A 75 0.07 -6.41 0.63
C ILE A 75 -1.29 -6.04 1.22
N ALA A 76 -2.36 -6.68 0.72
CA ALA A 76 -3.72 -6.43 1.17
C ALA A 76 -3.96 -6.84 2.63
N ASN A 77 -3.49 -8.01 3.05
CA ASN A 77 -3.67 -8.46 4.44
C ASN A 77 -2.81 -7.66 5.42
N GLY A 78 -1.57 -7.32 5.05
CA GLY A 78 -0.71 -6.46 5.87
C GLY A 78 -1.29 -5.06 6.06
N LEU A 79 -1.79 -4.46 4.99
CA LEU A 79 -2.48 -3.16 5.04
C LEU A 79 -3.76 -3.22 5.90
N ALA A 80 -4.56 -4.28 5.75
CA ALA A 80 -5.77 -4.47 6.54
C ALA A 80 -5.46 -4.51 8.05
N PHE A 81 -4.43 -5.24 8.45
CA PHE A 81 -3.98 -5.31 9.84
C PHE A 81 -3.52 -3.95 10.37
N GLY A 82 -2.69 -3.24 9.60
CA GLY A 82 -2.20 -1.92 9.97
C GLY A 82 -3.30 -0.87 10.12
N LEU A 83 -4.21 -0.79 9.15
CA LEU A 83 -5.38 0.10 9.20
C LEU A 83 -6.30 -0.20 10.40
N THR A 84 -6.55 -1.49 10.66
CA THR A 84 -7.38 -1.92 11.79
C THR A 84 -6.71 -1.55 13.11
N ALA A 85 -5.39 -1.74 13.23
CA ALA A 85 -4.62 -1.32 14.39
C ALA A 85 -4.66 0.20 14.60
N HIS A 86 -4.57 1.00 13.52
CA HIS A 86 -4.69 2.47 13.62
C HIS A 86 -6.08 2.89 14.13
N ALA A 87 -7.15 2.29 13.57
CA ALA A 87 -8.51 2.55 14.00
C ALA A 87 -8.74 2.16 15.46
N LEU A 88 -8.22 1.00 15.88
CA LEU A 88 -8.28 0.54 17.26
C LEU A 88 -7.56 1.51 18.21
N LEU A 89 -6.35 1.98 17.85
CA LEU A 89 -5.60 2.92 18.67
C LEU A 89 -6.32 4.27 18.82
N LYS A 90 -6.91 4.79 17.75
CA LYS A 90 -7.73 6.01 17.79
C LYS A 90 -8.98 5.83 18.64
N LEU A 91 -9.63 4.67 18.56
CA LEU A 91 -10.81 4.33 19.36
C LEU A 91 -10.46 4.29 20.87
N VAL A 92 -9.36 3.61 21.23
CA VAL A 92 -8.91 3.49 22.63
C VAL A 92 -8.49 4.85 23.21
N ARG A 93 -7.85 5.72 22.41
CA ARG A 93 -7.48 7.08 22.85
C ARG A 93 -8.66 8.06 22.86
N GLY A 94 -9.83 7.68 22.36
CA GLY A 94 -11.03 8.54 22.32
C GLY A 94 -10.92 9.75 21.37
N LYS A 95 -9.90 9.80 20.50
CA LYS A 95 -9.65 10.92 19.58
C LYS A 95 -10.31 10.74 18.21
N ILE A 96 -11.53 10.24 18.19
CA ILE A 96 -12.24 10.02 16.92
C ILE A 96 -12.68 11.37 16.38
N THR A 97 -12.11 11.78 15.24
CA THR A 97 -12.57 12.96 14.52
C THR A 97 -13.47 12.59 13.36
N ARG A 98 -14.25 13.56 12.85
CA ARG A 98 -15.15 13.35 11.70
C ARG A 98 -14.40 12.95 10.42
N LEU A 99 -13.11 13.32 10.29
CA LEU A 99 -12.24 12.89 9.19
C LEU A 99 -11.91 11.39 9.24
N ASP A 100 -11.97 10.76 10.42
CA ASP A 100 -11.64 9.35 10.61
C ASP A 100 -12.78 8.40 10.24
N TRP A 101 -13.92 8.94 9.79
CA TRP A 101 -15.07 8.13 9.40
C TRP A 101 -14.72 7.08 8.34
N LEU A 102 -13.97 7.47 7.29
CA LEU A 102 -13.56 6.55 6.24
C LEU A 102 -12.63 5.46 6.80
N LEU A 103 -11.71 5.82 7.69
CA LEU A 103 -10.82 4.88 8.34
C LEU A 103 -11.59 3.87 9.20
N LEU A 104 -12.57 4.32 9.97
CA LEU A 104 -13.43 3.45 10.77
C LEU A 104 -14.29 2.52 9.90
N VAL A 105 -14.84 3.02 8.79
CA VAL A 105 -15.61 2.18 7.84
C VAL A 105 -14.71 1.11 7.22
N LEU A 106 -13.51 1.46 6.77
CA LEU A 106 -12.55 0.52 6.20
C LEU A 106 -12.10 -0.52 7.25
N ALA A 107 -11.78 -0.07 8.46
CA ALA A 107 -11.41 -0.97 9.55
C ALA A 107 -12.56 -1.93 9.89
N GLY A 108 -13.79 -1.43 9.96
CA GLY A 108 -14.98 -2.26 10.17
C GLY A 108 -15.15 -3.32 9.08
N LEU A 109 -14.99 -2.94 7.81
CA LEU A 109 -15.04 -3.88 6.68
C LEU A 109 -13.95 -4.95 6.77
N PHE A 110 -12.73 -4.58 7.14
CA PHE A 110 -11.63 -5.53 7.31
C PHE A 110 -11.85 -6.48 8.49
N VAL A 111 -12.37 -5.99 9.61
CA VAL A 111 -12.75 -6.82 10.76
C VAL A 111 -13.83 -7.83 10.36
N VAL A 112 -14.87 -7.39 9.64
CA VAL A 112 -15.91 -8.30 9.11
C VAL A 112 -15.31 -9.35 8.18
N ARG A 113 -14.41 -8.94 7.28
CA ARG A 113 -13.70 -9.87 6.38
C ARG A 113 -12.88 -10.90 7.16
N PHE A 114 -12.12 -10.49 8.18
CA PHE A 114 -11.34 -11.42 9.01
C PHE A 114 -12.23 -12.34 9.83
N ALA A 115 -13.34 -11.84 10.38
CA ALA A 115 -14.31 -12.65 11.09
C ALA A 115 -14.96 -13.70 10.17
N TRP A 116 -15.27 -13.33 8.92
CA TRP A 116 -15.82 -14.27 7.93
C TRP A 116 -14.79 -15.32 7.49
N LEU A 117 -13.54 -14.91 7.26
CA LEU A 117 -12.42 -15.81 6.95
C LEU A 117 -12.03 -16.74 8.12
N ALA A 118 -12.29 -16.36 9.36
CA ALA A 118 -12.03 -17.18 10.54
C ALA A 118 -13.20 -18.11 10.90
N ALA A 119 -14.41 -17.82 10.42
CA ALA A 119 -15.62 -18.59 10.67
C ALA A 119 -15.92 -19.65 9.58
N GLY A 120 -15.15 -19.68 8.49
CA GLY A 120 -15.22 -20.68 7.42
C GLY A 120 -13.92 -21.45 7.28
#